data_AF-A0A8T4CFK7-F1
#
_entry.id   AF-A0A8T4CFK7-F1
#
_cell.length_a   1.000
_cell.length_b   1.000
_cell.length_c   1.000
_cell.angle_alpha   90.00
_cell.angle_beta   90.00
_cell.angle_gamma   90.00
#
_symmetry.space_group_name_H-M   'P 1'
#
loop_
_entity.id
_entity.type
_entity.pdbx_description
1 polymer ?
#
loop_
_entity_poly.entity_id
_entity_poly.type
_entity_poly.pdbx_seq_one_letter_code
_entity_poly.pdbx_strand_id
1 'polypeptide(L)'
;MFEELGLIGNALILLVTLAALAKASELTITHSLNVASVAGLGKTTVGFVLVAFSTSLPEFFVAVFAVLNPENVGVSIGNVLGANISNICLILGTCFLLIALKNARGARF
;
A
#
# COMPACT_ATOMS: atom_id res chain seq x y z
N MET A 1 -8.19 -22.94 15.29
CA MET A 1 -9.52 -22.65 14.70
C MET A 1 -9.49 -22.52 13.17
N PHE A 2 -8.45 -21.92 12.56
CA PHE A 2 -8.31 -21.86 11.09
C PHE A 2 -7.40 -22.95 10.48
N GLU A 3 -6.62 -23.67 11.28
CA GLU A 3 -5.71 -24.71 10.77
C GLU A 3 -6.41 -25.96 10.21
N GLU A 4 -7.71 -26.14 10.50
CA GLU A 4 -8.49 -27.28 10.00
C GLU A 4 -9.14 -27.03 8.61
N LEU A 5 -8.98 -25.83 8.05
CA LEU A 5 -9.68 -25.41 6.81
C LEU A 5 -8.99 -25.88 5.51
N GLY A 6 -7.80 -26.48 5.61
CA GLY A 6 -6.98 -26.89 4.48
C GLY A 6 -6.46 -25.70 3.63
N LEU A 7 -5.79 -26.01 2.52
CA LEU A 7 -5.13 -24.99 1.67
C LEU A 7 -6.12 -23.97 1.08
N ILE A 8 -7.29 -24.44 0.62
CA ILE A 8 -8.31 -23.59 0.00
C ILE A 8 -8.88 -22.61 1.03
N GLY A 9 -9.15 -23.07 2.25
CA GLY A 9 -9.66 -22.21 3.30
C GLY A 9 -8.65 -21.13 3.72
N ASN A 10 -7.37 -21.49 3.85
CA ASN A 10 -6.31 -20.51 4.13
C ASN A 10 -6.15 -19.48 3.00
N ALA A 11 -6.23 -19.91 1.74
CA ALA A 11 -6.17 -19.00 0.59
C ALA A 11 -7.35 -18.02 0.56
N LEU A 12 -8.57 -18.49 0.88
CA LEU A 12 -9.74 -17.63 0.99
C LEU A 12 -9.60 -16.61 2.12
N ILE A 13 -9.13 -17.03 3.29
CA ILE A 13 -8.87 -16.12 4.42
C ILE A 13 -7.85 -15.06 4.02
N LEU A 14 -6.76 -15.46 3.35
CA LEU A 14 -5.73 -14.53 2.87
C LEU A 14 -6.33 -13.49 1.91
N LEU A 15 -7.11 -13.92 0.92
CA LEU A 15 -7.72 -13.01 -0.06
C LEU A 15 -8.72 -12.05 0.58
N VAL A 16 -9.58 -12.54 1.47
CA VAL A 16 -10.59 -11.71 2.15
C VAL A 16 -9.93 -10.69 3.07
N THR A 17 -8.93 -11.11 3.86
CA THR A 17 -8.22 -10.21 4.77
C THR A 17 -7.38 -9.17 4.03
N LEU A 18 -6.72 -9.55 2.93
CA LEU A 18 -5.97 -8.63 2.09
C LEU A 18 -6.89 -7.60 1.42
N ALA A 19 -8.05 -8.02 0.90
CA ALA A 19 -9.04 -7.09 0.34
C ALA A 19 -9.62 -6.15 1.39
N ALA A 20 -9.92 -6.66 2.60
CA ALA A 20 -10.40 -5.84 3.70
C ALA A 20 -9.36 -4.79 4.12
N LEU A 21 -8.08 -5.18 4.21
CA LEU A 21 -6.98 -4.29 4.57
C LEU A 21 -6.75 -3.19 3.52
N ALA A 22 -6.78 -3.55 2.23
CA ALA A 22 -6.69 -2.61 1.13
C ALA A 22 -7.82 -1.57 1.18
N LYS A 23 -9.05 -2.03 1.42
CA LYS A 23 -10.22 -1.15 1.53
C LYS A 23 -10.18 -0.25 2.76
N ALA A 24 -9.65 -0.75 3.87
CA ALA A 24 -9.43 0.06 5.07
C ALA A 24 -8.42 1.19 4.81
N SER A 25 -7.33 0.94 4.08
CA SER A 25 -6.38 1.98 3.68
C SER A 25 -7.02 3.02 2.76
N GLU A 26 -7.80 2.61 1.76
CA GLU A 26 -8.51 3.52 0.86
C GLU A 26 -9.52 4.43 1.59
N LEU A 27 -10.30 3.86 2.52
CA LEU A 27 -11.19 4.62 3.39
C LEU A 27 -10.40 5.61 4.26
N THR A 28 -9.27 5.17 4.81
CA THR A 28 -8.39 6.04 5.61
C THR A 28 -7.91 7.22 4.78
N ILE A 29 -7.42 7.00 3.56
CA ILE A 29 -7.02 8.07 2.64
C ILE A 29 -8.17 9.05 2.44
N THR A 30 -9.35 8.55 2.05
CA THR A 30 -10.52 9.38 1.74
C THR A 30 -10.94 10.25 2.92
N HIS A 31 -11.01 9.68 4.12
CA HIS A 31 -11.37 10.42 5.32
C HIS A 31 -10.27 11.39 5.76
N SER A 32 -9.00 11.00 5.66
CA SER A 32 -7.88 11.88 5.98
C SER A 32 -7.81 13.07 5.03
N LEU A 33 -8.13 12.92 3.74
CA LEU A 33 -8.25 14.01 2.77
C LEU A 33 -9.37 14.99 3.15
N ASN A 34 -10.52 14.48 3.61
CA ASN A 34 -11.64 15.31 4.07
C ASN A 34 -11.31 16.08 5.35
N VAL A 35 -10.62 15.46 6.30
CA VAL A 35 -10.16 16.15 7.51
C VAL A 35 -9.13 17.23 7.15
N ALA A 36 -8.20 16.92 6.25
CA ALA A 36 -7.17 17.85 5.82
C ALA A 36 -7.73 19.09 5.10
N SER A 37 -8.80 18.93 4.32
CA SER A 37 -9.45 20.05 3.64
C SER A 37 -10.14 21.00 4.62
N VAL A 38 -10.79 20.48 5.65
CA VAL A 38 -11.41 21.28 6.72
C VAL A 38 -10.35 21.92 7.63
N ALA A 39 -9.23 21.25 7.86
CA ALA A 39 -8.11 21.76 8.65
C ALA A 39 -7.24 22.82 7.93
N GLY A 40 -7.54 23.13 6.66
CA GLY A 40 -6.80 24.13 5.88
C GLY A 40 -5.37 23.70 5.50
N LEU A 41 -5.09 22.39 5.45
CA LEU A 41 -3.77 21.89 5.09
C LEU A 41 -3.47 22.10 3.59
N GLY A 42 -2.25 22.54 3.29
CA GLY A 42 -1.79 22.75 1.92
C GLY A 42 -1.70 21.43 1.13
N LYS A 43 -1.97 21.50 -0.19
CA LYS A 43 -1.96 20.35 -1.10
C LYS A 43 -0.67 19.51 -1.02
N THR A 44 0.47 20.17 -0.83
CA THR A 44 1.77 19.51 -0.68
C THR A 44 1.85 18.66 0.58
N THR A 45 1.40 19.18 1.72
CA THR A 45 1.37 18.43 2.99
C THR A 45 0.44 17.23 2.88
N VAL A 46 -0.72 17.42 2.25
CA VAL A 46 -1.70 16.36 2.03
C VAL A 46 -1.15 15.25 1.15
N GLY A 47 -0.56 15.58 0.00
CA GLY A 47 -0.01 14.57 -0.92
C GLY A 47 1.26 13.91 -0.40
N PHE A 48 2.17 14.66 0.20
CA PHE A 48 3.49 14.17 0.56
C PHE A 48 3.53 13.44 1.92
N VAL A 49 2.72 13.89 2.89
CA VAL A 49 2.72 13.32 4.24
C VAL A 49 1.54 12.39 4.42
N LEU A 50 0.33 12.88 4.17
CA LEU A 50 -0.89 12.19 4.56
C LEU A 50 -1.21 11.03 3.61
N VAL A 51 -1.18 11.25 2.29
CA VAL A 51 -1.39 10.18 1.31
C VAL A 51 -0.26 9.14 1.38
N ALA A 52 1.01 9.56 1.40
CA ALA A 52 2.16 8.66 1.45
C ALA A 52 2.17 7.76 2.71
N PHE A 53 1.80 8.34 3.86
CA PHE A 53 1.66 7.58 5.10
C PHE A 53 0.49 6.60 5.01
N SER A 54 -0.68 7.04 4.55
CA SER A 54 -1.88 6.20 4.47
C SER A 54 -1.73 5.02 3.52
N THR A 55 -0.97 5.15 2.43
CA THR A 55 -0.67 4.05 1.51
C THR A 55 0.28 3.01 2.10
N SER A 56 1.06 3.35 3.14
CA SER A 56 1.99 2.43 3.83
C SER A 56 1.38 1.80 5.09
N LEU A 57 0.14 2.16 5.44
CA LEU A 57 -0.55 1.62 6.62
C LEU A 57 -0.78 0.10 6.52
N PRO A 58 -1.26 -0.48 5.40
CA PRO A 58 -1.40 -1.92 5.27
C PRO A 58 -0.11 -2.68 5.61
N GLU A 59 1.00 -2.25 5.03
CA GLU A 59 2.32 -2.84 5.19
C GLU A 59 2.80 -2.69 6.62
N PHE A 60 2.56 -1.53 7.25
CA PHE A 60 2.86 -1.32 8.66
C PHE A 60 2.12 -2.31 9.55
N PHE A 61 0.80 -2.48 9.35
CA PHE A 61 0.01 -3.42 10.14
C PHE A 61 0.47 -4.87 9.91
N VAL A 62 0.69 -5.29 8.66
CA VAL A 62 1.20 -6.63 8.35
C VAL A 62 2.56 -6.87 9.02
N ALA A 63 3.48 -5.90 8.95
CA ALA A 63 4.79 -6.01 9.58
C ALA A 63 4.70 -6.14 11.11
N VAL A 64 3.85 -5.33 11.75
CA VAL A 64 3.62 -5.35 13.20
C VAL A 64 2.99 -6.68 13.63
N PHE A 65 1.89 -7.11 12.99
CA PHE A 65 1.24 -8.36 13.36
C PHE A 65 2.11 -9.59 13.08
N ALA A 66 2.97 -9.54 12.07
CA ALA A 66 3.93 -10.60 11.79
C ALA A 66 4.99 -10.74 12.89
N VAL A 67 5.53 -9.65 13.44
CA VAL A 67 6.56 -9.74 14.51
C VAL A 67 6.00 -10.11 15.88
N LEU A 68 4.68 -9.97 16.10
CA LEU A 68 4.03 -10.45 17.32
C LEU A 68 4.09 -11.96 17.48
N ASN A 69 4.31 -12.71 16.38
CA ASN A 69 4.51 -14.14 16.38
C ASN A 69 5.95 -14.46 15.97
N PRO A 70 6.79 -15.04 16.85
CA PRO A 70 8.21 -15.27 16.56
C PRO A 70 8.48 -16.10 15.30
N GLU A 71 7.57 -17.02 14.97
CA GLU A 71 7.67 -17.88 13.78
C GLU A 71 7.46 -17.11 12.46
N ASN A 72 6.83 -15.93 12.51
CA ASN A 72 6.41 -15.16 11.34
C ASN A 72 7.28 -13.94 11.05
N VAL A 73 8.43 -13.77 11.74
CA VAL A 73 9.32 -12.62 11.55
C VAL A 73 9.79 -12.48 10.09
N GLY A 74 9.99 -13.60 9.39
CA GLY A 74 10.32 -13.60 7.96
C GLY A 74 9.29 -12.91 7.08
N VAL A 75 8.00 -12.97 7.45
CA VAL A 75 6.91 -12.27 6.74
C VAL A 75 7.05 -10.75 6.89
N SER A 76 7.42 -10.28 8.08
CA SER A 76 7.63 -8.84 8.32
C SER A 76 8.77 -8.27 7.46
N ILE A 77 9.90 -8.99 7.42
CA ILE A 77 11.06 -8.60 6.60
C ILE A 77 10.68 -8.62 5.12
N GLY A 78 10.03 -9.70 4.66
CA GLY A 78 9.57 -9.83 3.28
C GLY A 78 8.60 -8.72 2.87
N ASN A 79 7.68 -8.34 3.76
CA ASN A 79 6.73 -7.26 3.55
C ASN A 79 7.45 -5.91 3.38
N VAL A 80 8.35 -5.53 4.30
CA VAL A 80 9.04 -4.24 4.25
C VAL A 80 9.96 -4.13 3.02
N LEU A 81 10.75 -5.17 2.75
CA LEU A 81 11.67 -5.17 1.60
C LEU A 81 10.90 -5.25 0.28
N GLY A 82 9.90 -6.12 0.20
CA GLY A 82 9.07 -6.30 -1.00
C GLY A 82 8.27 -5.05 -1.36
N ALA A 83 7.71 -4.35 -0.37
CA ALA A 83 6.97 -3.11 -0.59
C ALA A 83 7.89 -1.99 -1.13
N ASN A 84 9.08 -1.82 -0.57
CA ASN A 84 10.03 -0.81 -1.05
C ASN A 84 10.53 -1.10 -2.46
N ILE A 85 10.87 -2.36 -2.75
CA ILE A 85 11.26 -2.79 -4.10
C ILE A 85 10.11 -2.54 -5.09
N SER A 86 8.87 -2.89 -4.73
CA SER A 86 7.70 -2.67 -5.58
C SER A 86 7.44 -1.18 -5.81
N ASN A 87 7.55 -0.33 -4.78
CA ASN A 87 7.38 1.11 -4.93
C ASN A 87 8.40 1.72 -5.90
N ILE A 88 9.66 1.31 -5.83
CA ILE A 88 10.70 1.84 -6.71
C ILE A 88 10.62 1.24 -8.10
N CYS A 89 10.62 -0.09 -8.22
CA CYS A 89 10.70 -0.77 -9.51
C CYS A 89 9.39 -0.71 -10.28
N LEU A 90 8.27 -0.99 -9.61
CA LEU A 90 6.96 -1.08 -10.26
C LEU A 90 6.28 0.29 -10.35
N ILE A 91 6.08 0.97 -9.21
CA ILE A 91 5.32 2.23 -9.20
C ILE A 91 6.12 3.36 -9.87
N LEU A 92 7.31 3.71 -9.34
CA LEU A 92 8.13 4.78 -9.93
C LEU A 92 8.57 4.45 -11.35
N GLY A 93 8.95 3.19 -11.62
CA GLY A 93 9.27 2.72 -12.97
C GLY A 93 8.13 2.93 -13.97
N THR A 94 6.89 2.59 -13.58
CA THR A 94 5.70 2.83 -14.42
C THR A 94 5.42 4.32 -14.60
N CYS A 95 5.57 5.14 -13.54
CA CYS A 95 5.43 6.59 -13.65
C CYS A 95 6.41 7.18 -14.69
N PHE A 96 7.68 6.77 -14.66
CA PHE A 96 8.67 7.22 -15.63
C PHE A 96 8.32 6.78 -17.05
N LEU A 97 7.90 5.53 -17.23
CA LEU A 97 7.48 5.01 -18.53
C LEU A 97 6.31 5.82 -19.09
N LEU A 98 5.29 6.11 -18.28
CA LEU A 98 4.12 6.89 -18.70
C LEU A 98 4.51 8.33 -19.10
N ILE A 99 5.39 8.97 -18.33
CA ILE A 99 5.89 10.32 -18.64
C ILE A 99 6.69 10.31 -19.94
N ALA A 100 7.59 9.34 -20.12
CA ALA A 100 8.40 9.19 -21.33
C ALA A 100 7.52 8.99 -22.57
N LEU A 101 6.49 8.13 -22.48
CA LEU A 101 5.54 7.91 -23.57
C LEU A 101 4.71 9.16 -23.90
N LYS A 102 4.31 9.94 -22.88
CA LYS A 102 3.59 11.20 -23.09
C LYS A 102 4.46 12.23 -23.81
N ASN A 103 5.70 12.39 -23.38
CA ASN A 103 6.64 13.34 -24.00
C ASN A 103 7.02 12.91 -25.43
N ALA A 104 7.20 11.61 -25.68
CA ALA A 104 7.47 11.09 -27.02
C ALA A 104 6.33 11.37 -28.02
N ARG A 105 5.07 11.38 -27.58
CA ARG A 105 3.93 11.77 -28.42
C ARG A 105 3.81 13.28 -28.62
N GLY A 106 4.19 14.08 -27.61
CA GLY A 106 4.15 15.55 -27.68
C GLY A 106 5.29 16.17 -28.52
N ALA A 107 6.38 15.43 -28.75
CA ALA A 107 7.50 15.87 -29.59
C ALA A 107 7.30 15.57 -31.10
N ARG A 108 6.15 14.98 -31.48
CA ARG A 108 5.80 14.70 -32.87
C ARG A 108 5.10 15.94 -33.47
N PHE A 109 5.91 16.97 -33.77
CA PHE A 109 5.56 18.04 -34.71
C PHE A 109 6.09 17.70 -36.10
#